data_AF-A0A3D1JAX6-F1
#
_entry.id   AF-A0A3D1JAX6-F1
#
_cell.length_a   1.000
_cell.length_b   1.000
_cell.length_c   1.000
_cell.angle_alpha   90.00
_cell.angle_beta   90.00
_cell.angle_gamma   90.00
#
_symmetry.space_group_name_H-M   'P 1'
#
loop_
_entity.id
_entity.type
_entity.pdbx_description
1 polymer ?
#
loop_
_entity_poly.entity_id
_entity_poly.type
_entity_poly.pdbx_seq_one_letter_code
_entity_poly.pdbx_strand_id
1 'polypeptide(L)'
;LPGVAATVLMGAWLSMGGGVGIAAGLIAAGELTGAEATILLPAIYLIGSQVQYLGRILGTAALPTKYNLHMFLISLINAALAMLTMRLFV
;
A
#
# COMPACT_ATOMS: atom_id res chain seq x y z
N LEU A 1 -10.68 10.77 0.95
CA LEU A 1 -9.88 9.98 1.92
C LEU A 1 -9.23 10.96 2.87
N PRO A 2 -9.38 10.79 4.19
CA PRO A 2 -8.76 11.60 5.21
C PRO A 2 -7.23 11.57 5.05
N GLY A 3 -6.53 12.65 5.39
CA GLY A 3 -5.07 12.73 5.29
C GLY A 3 -4.35 11.61 6.06
N VAL A 4 -5.03 11.04 7.06
CA VAL A 4 -4.60 9.89 7.85
C VAL A 4 -4.46 8.60 7.02
N ALA A 5 -5.19 8.48 5.91
CA ALA A 5 -5.04 7.36 4.97
C ALA A 5 -3.65 7.30 4.32
N ALA A 6 -2.94 8.44 4.22
CA ALA A 6 -1.58 8.47 3.67
C ALA A 6 -0.58 7.75 4.59
N THR A 7 -0.78 7.76 5.91
CA THR A 7 0.11 7.07 6.85
C THR A 7 -0.03 5.55 6.72
N VAL A 8 -1.25 5.06 6.44
CA VAL A 8 -1.54 3.65 6.13
C VAL A 8 -0.83 3.23 4.85
N LEU A 9 -0.90 4.04 3.79
CA LEU A 9 -0.24 3.75 2.51
C LEU A 9 1.29 3.75 2.66
N MET A 10 1.86 4.71 3.39
CA MET A 10 3.29 4.75 3.69
C MET A 10 3.74 3.53 4.51
N GLY A 11 2.94 3.13 5.50
CA GLY A 11 3.16 1.91 6.27
C GLY A 11 3.13 0.65 5.40
N ALA A 12 2.13 0.53 4.53
CA ALA A 12 1.97 -0.59 3.60
C ALA A 12 3.13 -0.71 2.61
N TRP A 13 3.61 0.43 2.09
CA TRP A 13 4.75 0.50 1.18
C TRP A 13 6.02 -0.08 1.79
N LEU A 14 6.26 0.22 3.07
CA LEU A 14 7.38 -0.36 3.84
C LEU A 14 7.11 -1.82 4.18
N SER A 15 5.90 -2.15 4.64
CA SER A 15 5.50 -3.50 5.04
C SER A 15 3.99 -3.67 4.99
N MET A 16 3.51 -4.75 4.37
CA MET A 16 2.09 -5.09 4.36
C MET A 16 1.51 -5.14 5.78
N GLY A 17 2.21 -5.78 6.72
CA GLY A 17 1.79 -5.84 8.13
C GLY A 17 1.81 -4.47 8.84
N GLY A 18 2.71 -3.58 8.43
CA GLY A 18 2.76 -2.20 8.94
C GLY A 18 1.54 -1.39 8.50
N GLY A 19 1.14 -1.49 7.23
CA GLY A 19 -0.07 -0.86 6.72
C GLY A 19 -1.35 -1.33 7.43
N VAL A 20 -1.50 -2.65 7.60
CA VAL A 20 -2.65 -3.22 8.32
C VAL A 20 -2.68 -2.78 9.79
N GLY A 21 -1.53 -2.77 10.46
CA GLY A 21 -1.43 -2.33 11.86
C GLY A 21 -1.80 -0.86 12.05
N ILE A 22 -1.35 0.03 11.14
CA ILE A 22 -1.71 1.45 11.18
C ILE A 22 -3.21 1.62 10.89
N ALA A 23 -3.76 0.91 9.90
CA ALA A 23 -5.19 0.96 9.60
C ALA A 23 -6.04 0.51 10.80
N ALA A 24 -5.67 -0.60 11.46
CA ALA A 24 -6.34 -1.09 12.67
C ALA A 24 -6.26 -0.09 13.82
N GLY A 25 -5.11 0.56 14.01
CA GLY A 25 -4.93 1.60 15.03
C GLY A 25 -5.80 2.83 14.79
N LEU A 26 -5.95 3.26 13.53
CA LEU A 26 -6.77 4.42 13.17
C LEU A 26 -8.27 4.14 13.28
N ILE A 27 -8.70 2.91 13.00
CA ILE A 27 -10.08 2.47 13.26
C ILE A 27 -10.35 2.48 14.77
N ALA A 28 -9.42 1.95 15.58
CA ALA A 28 -9.55 1.94 17.04
C ALA A 28 -9.56 3.36 17.65
N ALA A 29 -8.88 4.32 17.02
CA ALA A 29 -8.88 5.72 17.40
C ALA A 29 -10.13 6.50 16.94
N GLY A 30 -11.00 5.90 16.11
CA GLY A 30 -12.17 6.57 15.54
C GLY A 30 -11.85 7.59 14.44
N GLU A 31 -10.59 7.67 14.00
CA GLU A 31 -10.08 8.57 12.95
C GLU A 31 -10.37 8.03 11.54
N LEU A 32 -10.76 6.75 11.43
CA LEU A 32 -11.02 6.07 10.17
C LEU A 32 -12.35 5.31 10.21
N THR A 33 -13.21 5.57 9.23
CA THR A 33 -14.50 4.89 9.10
C THR A 33 -14.31 3.50 8.47
N GLY A 34 -15.16 2.53 8.81
CA GLY A 34 -15.12 1.18 8.21
C GLY A 34 -15.17 1.19 6.66
N ALA A 35 -15.90 2.15 6.08
CA ALA A 35 -15.95 2.38 4.63
C ALA A 35 -14.62 2.86 4.03
N GLU A 36 -13.82 3.61 4.80
CA GLU A 36 -12.52 4.11 4.34
C GLU A 36 -11.44 3.04 4.51
N ALA A 37 -11.57 2.19 5.53
CA ALA A 37 -10.75 1.02 5.74
C ALA A 37 -10.89 -0.01 4.61
N THR A 38 -12.11 -0.25 4.11
CA THR A 38 -12.35 -1.16 2.97
C THR A 38 -11.76 -0.65 1.66
N ILE A 39 -11.69 0.67 1.45
CA ILE A 39 -11.01 1.27 0.29
C ILE A 39 -9.49 1.11 0.40
N LEU A 40 -8.95 1.18 1.62
CA LEU A 40 -7.51 1.05 1.88
C LEU A 40 -7.01 -0.39 1.84
N LEU A 41 -7.83 -1.37 2.20
CA LEU A 41 -7.49 -2.79 2.23
C LEU A 41 -6.85 -3.33 0.93
N PRO A 42 -7.47 -3.19 -0.26
CA PRO A 42 -6.86 -3.65 -1.51
C PRO A 42 -5.62 -2.84 -1.86
N ALA A 43 -5.56 -1.55 -1.50
CA ALA A 43 -4.38 -0.73 -1.69
C ALA A 43 -3.19 -1.31 -0.89
N ILE A 44 -3.38 -1.62 0.40
CA ILE A 44 -2.35 -2.20 1.27
C ILE A 44 -1.76 -3.49 0.68
N TYR A 45 -2.60 -4.34 0.09
CA TYR A 45 -2.14 -5.58 -0.55
C TYR A 45 -1.40 -5.35 -1.88
N LEU A 46 -1.76 -4.31 -2.64
CA LEU A 46 -1.15 -4.02 -3.94
C LEU A 46 0.17 -3.24 -3.84
N ILE A 47 0.36 -2.38 -2.84
CA ILE A 47 1.65 -1.69 -2.56
C ILE A 47 2.48 -2.38 -1.46
N GLY A 48 2.00 -3.49 -0.93
CA GLY A 48 2.59 -4.17 0.21
C GLY A 48 4.04 -4.61 -0.01
N SER A 49 4.93 -4.26 0.92
CA SER A 49 6.28 -4.85 1.10
C SER A 49 7.26 -4.72 -0.08
N GLN A 50 7.02 -3.79 -1.02
CA GLN A 50 7.88 -3.63 -2.19
C GLN A 50 9.33 -3.29 -1.82
N VAL A 51 9.52 -2.43 -0.80
CA VAL A 51 10.87 -2.06 -0.33
C VAL A 51 11.62 -3.27 0.26
N GLN A 52 10.92 -4.12 1.01
CA GLN A 52 11.50 -5.34 1.57
C GLN A 52 11.88 -6.35 0.48
N TYR A 53 11.04 -6.49 -0.55
CA TYR A 53 11.36 -7.35 -1.70
C TYR A 53 12.51 -6.81 -2.52
N LEU A 54 12.64 -5.49 -2.66
CA LEU A 54 13.80 -4.90 -3.33
C LEU A 54 15.10 -5.18 -2.56
N GLY A 55 15.11 -5.01 -1.24
CA GLY A 55 16.30 -5.26 -0.42
C GLY A 55 16.73 -6.73 -0.37
N ARG A 56 15.77 -7.67 -0.36
CA ARG A 56 16.07 -9.11 -0.17
C ARG A 56 16.24 -9.88 -1.48
N ILE A 57 15.42 -9.59 -2.49
CA ILE A 57 15.33 -10.38 -3.72
C ILE A 57 16.06 -9.68 -4.86
N LEU A 58 15.80 -8.39 -5.08
CA LEU A 58 16.42 -7.63 -6.18
C LEU A 58 17.84 -7.17 -5.88
N GLY A 59 18.25 -7.12 -4.61
CA GLY A 59 19.65 -6.84 -4.23
C GLY A 59 20.59 -8.04 -4.38
N THR A 60 20.05 -9.27 -4.33
CA THR A 60 20.83 -10.52 -4.46
C THR A 60 20.75 -11.10 -5.88
N ALA A 61 19.63 -10.90 -6.56
CA ALA A 61 19.53 -11.14 -8.00
C ALA A 61 20.20 -9.96 -8.72
N ALA A 62 21.28 -10.21 -9.47
CA ALA A 62 22.00 -9.20 -10.28
C ALA A 62 21.18 -8.72 -11.50
N LEU A 63 19.92 -8.34 -11.27
CA LEU A 63 18.99 -7.86 -12.28
C LEU A 63 19.36 -6.42 -12.68
N PRO A 64 19.22 -6.07 -13.97
CA PRO A 64 19.43 -4.69 -14.41
C PRO A 64 18.44 -3.76 -13.69
N THR A 65 18.98 -2.88 -12.85
CA THR A 65 18.27 -1.93 -11.97
C THR A 65 17.28 -1.02 -12.69
N LYS A 66 17.35 -0.93 -14.03
CA LYS A 66 16.45 -0.16 -14.90
C LYS A 66 14.99 -0.58 -14.80
N TYR A 67 14.70 -1.87 -14.57
CA TYR A 67 13.31 -2.37 -14.53
C TYR A 67 12.69 -2.35 -13.14
N ASN A 68 13.50 -2.23 -12.09
CA ASN A 68 13.03 -2.23 -10.70
C ASN A 68 12.03 -1.09 -10.49
N LEU A 69 12.40 0.14 -10.91
CA LEU A 69 11.53 1.31 -10.75
C LEU A 69 10.19 1.19 -11.52
N HIS A 70 10.19 0.50 -12.67
CA HIS A 70 8.97 0.25 -13.44
C HIS A 70 8.00 -0.67 -12.71
N MET A 71 8.49 -1.70 -12.00
CA MET A 71 7.65 -2.57 -11.18
C MET A 71 7.02 -1.82 -10.00
N PHE A 72 7.75 -0.88 -9.37
CA PHE A 72 7.19 -0.02 -8.32
C PHE A 72 6.07 0.88 -8.86
N LEU A 73 6.31 1.54 -9.99
CA LEU A 73 5.34 2.43 -10.62
C LEU A 73 4.05 1.70 -11.02
N ILE A 74 4.16 0.51 -11.61
CA ILE A 74 2.99 -0.28 -12.00
C ILE A 74 2.15 -0.65 -10.77
N SER A 75 2.77 -1.06 -9.67
CA SER A 75 2.05 -1.40 -8.42
C SER A 75 1.38 -0.17 -7.80
N LEU A 76 2.05 0.99 -7.82
CA LEU A 76 1.47 2.24 -7.31
C LEU A 76 0.26 2.68 -8.16
N ILE A 77 0.37 2.58 -9.49
CA ILE A 77 -0.75 2.86 -10.41
C ILE A 77 -1.90 1.88 -10.15
N ASN A 78 -1.60 0.59 -9.94
CA ASN A 78 -2.61 -0.43 -9.71
C ASN A 78 -3.31 -0.23 -8.35
N ALA A 79 -2.57 0.16 -7.30
CA ALA A 79 -3.16 0.52 -6.01
C ALA A 79 -4.01 1.80 -6.10
N ALA A 80 -3.59 2.80 -6.87
CA ALA A 80 -4.40 3.99 -7.12
C ALA A 80 -5.70 3.66 -7.87
N LEU A 81 -5.62 2.80 -8.90
CA LEU A 81 -6.78 2.27 -9.62
C LEU A 81 -7.71 1.48 -8.69
N ALA A 82 -7.17 0.60 -7.85
CA ALA A 82 -7.94 -0.19 -6.89
C ALA A 82 -8.67 0.67 -5.84
N MET A 83 -8.01 1.73 -5.34
CA MET A 83 -8.66 2.71 -4.47
C MET A 83 -9.78 3.45 -5.19
N LEU A 84 -9.59 3.76 -6.48
CA LEU A 84 -10.59 4.46 -7.30
C LEU A 84 -11.79 3.55 -7.60
N THR A 85 -11.59 2.28 -7.91
CA THR A 85 -12.69 1.30 -8.06
C THR A 85 -13.43 1.09 -6.75
N MET A 86 -12.74 0.89 -5.62
CA MET A 86 -13.46 0.74 -4.34
C MET A 86 -14.25 1.98 -3.95
N ARG A 87 -13.77 3.18 -4.28
CA ARG A 87 -14.54 4.43 -4.12
C ARG A 87 -15.79 4.51 -5.01
N LEU A 88 -15.85 3.77 -6.12
CA LEU A 88 -17.04 3.71 -6.98
C LEU A 88 -18.10 2.71 -6.47
N PHE A 89 -17.69 1.71 -5.69
CA PHE A 89 -18.58 0.67 -5.16
C PHE A 89 -19.06 0.92 -3.73
N VAL A 90 -18.36 1.76 -2.98
CA VAL A 90 -18.67 2.19 -1.61
C VAL A 90 -19.30 3.57 -1.63
#